data_AF-A0A1L5KIZ7-F1
#
_entry.id   AF-A0A1L5KIZ7-F1
#
_cell.length_a   1.000
_cell.length_b   1.000
_cell.length_c   1.000
_cell.angle_alpha   90.00
_cell.angle_beta   90.00
_cell.angle_gamma   90.00
#
_symmetry.space_group_name_H-M   'P 1'
#
loop_
_entity.id
_entity.type
_entity.pdbx_description
1 polymer ?
#
loop_
_entity_poly.entity_id
_entity_poly.type
_entity_poly.pdbx_seq_one_letter_code
_entity_poly.pdbx_strand_id
1 'polypeptide(L)' 'EPYPYPKIEIRKADSLFDYQYEDFTIVDYRHHPTIKAPVAV' A
#
# COMPACT_ATOMS: atom_id res chain seq x y z
N GLU A 1 -0.69 -9.54 18.50
CA GLU A 1 0.46 -8.61 18.56
C GLU A 1 0.59 -7.92 17.21
N PRO A 2 0.87 -6.61 17.14
CA PRO A 2 1.07 -5.91 15.88
C PRO A 2 2.36 -6.34 15.18
N TYR A 3 2.31 -6.46 13.86
CA TYR A 3 3.51 -6.65 13.05
C TYR A 3 4.28 -5.33 12.84
N PRO A 4 5.58 -5.38 12.50
CA PRO A 4 6.33 -4.21 12.08
C PRO A 4 5.69 -3.50 10.88
N TYR A 5 5.90 -2.18 10.79
CA TYR A 5 5.42 -1.40 9.65
C TYR A 5 6.10 -1.82 8.34
N PRO A 6 5.37 -1.81 7.21
CA PRO A 6 5.98 -1.97 5.90
C PRO A 6 6.75 -0.70 5.50
N LYS A 7 7.43 -0.80 4.36
CA LYS A 7 7.99 0.35 3.65
C LYS A 7 7.31 0.51 2.31
N ILE A 8 7.33 1.72 1.78
CA ILE A 8 6.90 2.01 0.41
C ILE A 8 8.11 2.60 -0.32
N GLU A 9 8.45 1.97 -1.44
CA GLU A 9 9.39 2.49 -2.41
C GLU A 9 8.60 3.07 -3.58
N ILE A 10 8.94 4.29 -3.99
CA ILE A 10 8.22 5.03 -5.03
C ILE A 10 9.20 5.40 -6.13
N ARG A 11 8.97 4.91 -7.36
CA ARG A 11 9.68 5.42 -8.53
C ARG A 11 9.20 6.84 -8.80
N LYS A 12 10.11 7.80 -8.87
CA LYS A 12 9.76 9.19 -9.16
C LYS A 12 9.27 9.33 -10.61
N ALA A 13 8.04 9.81 -10.78
CA ALA A 13 7.48 10.21 -12.08
C ALA A 13 7.78 11.68 -12.40
N ASP A 14 7.62 12.05 -13.68
CA ASP A 14 7.91 13.41 -14.18
C ASP A 14 6.85 14.44 -13.76
N SER A 15 5.61 13.98 -13.54
CA SER A 15 4.50 14.78 -13.03
C SER A 15 3.76 14.04 -11.92
N LEU A 16 3.03 14.78 -11.09
CA LEU A 16 2.12 14.22 -10.09
C LEU A 16 0.99 13.41 -10.74
N PHE A 17 0.60 13.74 -11.96
CA PHE A 17 -0.49 13.07 -12.68
C PHE A 17 -0.04 11.85 -13.48
N ASP A 18 1.27 11.63 -13.60
CA ASP A 18 1.83 10.55 -14.42
C ASP A 18 2.07 9.26 -13.64
N TYR A 19 1.93 9.29 -12.31
CA TYR A 19 2.10 8.11 -11.46
C TYR A 19 1.13 7.00 -11.84
N GLN A 20 1.68 5.79 -12.00
CA GLN A 20 0.94 4.56 -12.24
C GLN A 20 1.05 3.61 -11.04
N TYR A 21 0.22 2.57 -10.99
CA TYR A 21 0.25 1.60 -9.89
C TYR A 21 1.62 0.92 -9.76
N GLU A 22 2.29 0.68 -10.87
CA GLU A 22 3.60 0.03 -10.95
C GLU A 22 4.73 0.89 -10.37
N ASP A 23 4.50 2.19 -10.15
CA ASP A 23 5.49 3.08 -9.54
C ASP A 23 5.61 2.89 -8.02
N PHE A 24 4.68 2.17 -7.40
CA PHE A 24 4.64 1.96 -5.96
C PHE A 24 4.91 0.49 -5.63
N THR A 25 5.96 0.24 -4.85
CA THR A 25 6.27 -1.09 -4.32
C THR A 25 6.13 -1.10 -2.81
N ILE A 26 5.31 -1.99 -2.29
CA ILE A 26 5.18 -2.22 -0.86
C ILE A 26 6.16 -3.32 -0.46
N VAL A 27 7.11 -2.99 0.41
CA VAL A 27 8.19 -3.89 0.85
C VAL A 27 7.90 -4.35 2.28
N ASP A 28 8.13 -5.64 2.53
CA ASP A 28 7.96 -6.29 3.84
C ASP A 28 6.55 -6.19 4.45
N TYR A 29 5.51 -6.13 3.61
CA TYR A 29 4.12 -6.09 4.10
C TYR A 29 3.71 -7.42 4.73
N ARG A 30 3.43 -7.37 6.03
CA ARG A 30 2.85 -8.47 6.80
C ARG A 30 1.55 -8.00 7.41
N HIS A 31 0.48 -8.78 7.23
CA HIS A 31 -0.83 -8.43 7.74
C HIS A 31 -1.49 -9.62 8.43
N HIS A 32 -2.39 -9.32 9.37
CA HIS A 32 -3.27 -10.31 9.98
C HIS A 32 -4.33 -10.78 8.96
N PRO A 33 -5.04 -11.89 9.23
CA PRO A 33 -6.15 -12.32 8.39
C PRO A 33 -7.14 -11.19 8.11
N THR A 34 -7.58 -11.09 6.85
CA THR A 34 -8.50 -10.05 6.41
C THR A 34 -9.83 -10.13 7.18
N ILE A 35 -10.25 -9.00 7.76
CA ILE A 35 -11.55 -8.86 8.41
C ILE A 35 -12.50 -8.18 7.42
N LYS A 36 -13.55 -8.88 6.99
CA LYS A 36 -14.58 -8.31 6.10
C LYS A 36 -15.64 -7.60 6.95
N ALA A 37 -15.99 -6.37 6.59
CA ALA A 37 -17.07 -5.62 7.21
C ALA A 37 -17.92 -4.93 6.12
N PRO A 38 -19.25 -4.82 6.31
CA PRO A 38 -20.10 -4.11 5.37
C PRO A 38 -19.85 -2.61 5.43
N VAL A 39 -19.93 -1.94 4.28
CA VAL A 39 -19.96 -0.47 4.19
C VAL A 39 -21.40 -0.02 4.37
N ALA A 40 -21.66 0.89 5.32
CA ALA A 40 -22.96 1.52 5.45
C ALA A 40 -23.12 2.63 4.40
N VAL A 41 -24.29 2.69 3.78
CA VAL A 41 -24.67 3.70 2.79
C VAL A 41 -25.67 4.68 3.37
#